data_AF-A0A254Q8X1-F1
#
_entry.id   AF-A0A254Q8X1-F1
#
_cell.length_a   1.000
_cell.length_b   1.000
_cell.length_c   1.000
_cell.angle_alpha   90.00
_cell.angle_beta   90.00
_cell.angle_gamma   90.00
#
_symmetry.space_group_name_H-M   'P 1'
#
loop_
_entity.id
_entity.type
_entity.pdbx_description
1 polymer ?
#
loop_
_entity_poly.entity_id
_entity_poly.type
_entity_poly.pdbx_seq_one_letter_code
_entity_poly.pdbx_strand_id
1 'polypeptide(L)' 'MTPQKLDFIFPFVVFFYGLLMVFVLENPALVKIGEERMGEAFHNLMKHKNLGWVCFFVGGLWAAQNVWYSSL' A
#
# COMPACT_ATOMS: atom_id res chain seq x y z
N MET A 1 -23.11 0.68 3.03
CA MET A 1 -22.30 1.77 2.42
C MET A 1 -22.94 2.11 1.09
N THR A 2 -23.14 3.38 0.76
CA THR A 2 -23.52 3.72 -0.62
C THR A 2 -22.26 3.61 -1.51
N PRO A 3 -22.38 3.26 -2.80
CA PRO A 3 -21.23 3.11 -3.70
C PRO A 3 -20.29 4.33 -3.68
N GLN A 4 -20.86 5.54 -3.61
CA GLN A 4 -20.09 6.78 -3.60
C GLN A 4 -19.16 6.92 -2.38
N LYS A 5 -19.59 6.46 -1.20
CA LYS A 5 -18.75 6.48 0.00
C LYS A 5 -17.63 5.45 -0.09
N LEU A 6 -17.88 4.33 -0.75
CA LEU A 6 -16.88 3.30 -0.98
C LEU A 6 -15.79 3.81 -1.93
N ASP A 7 -16.18 4.44 -3.04
CA ASP A 7 -15.23 5.01 -4.02
C ASP A 7 -14.36 6.12 -3.42
N PHE A 8 -14.88 6.86 -2.44
CA PHE A 8 -14.09 7.84 -1.70
C PHE A 8 -13.06 7.18 -0.78
N ILE A 9 -13.44 6.14 -0.02
CA ILE A 9 -12.58 5.50 1.00
C ILE A 9 -11.57 4.53 0.39
N PHE A 10 -11.95 3.82 -0.67
CA PHE A 10 -11.15 2.76 -1.29
C PHE A 10 -9.72 3.19 -1.64
N PRO A 11 -9.47 4.37 -2.24
CA PRO A 11 -8.11 4.81 -2.59
C PRO A 11 -7.20 4.98 -1.37
N PHE A 12 -7.75 5.40 -0.22
CA PHE A 12 -6.99 5.51 1.02
C PHE A 12 -6.57 4.15 1.55
N VAL A 13 -7.44 3.14 1.45
CA VAL A 13 -7.11 1.76 1.85
C VAL A 13 -6.02 1.19 0.95
N VAL A 14 -6.15 1.39 -0.38
CA VAL A 14 -5.15 0.96 -1.37
C VAL A 14 -3.81 1.67 -1.11
N PHE A 15 -3.84 2.98 -0.89
CA PHE A 15 -2.64 3.76 -0.54
C PHE A 15 -1.97 3.23 0.71
N PHE A 16 -2.73 3.02 1.79
CA PHE A 16 -2.21 2.57 3.06
C PHE A 16 -1.59 1.17 2.97
N TYR A 17 -2.23 0.26 2.23
CA TYR A 17 -1.65 -1.05 1.93
C TYR A 17 -0.31 -0.91 1.18
N GLY A 18 -0.27 -0.07 0.15
CA GLY A 18 0.96 0.20 -0.61
C GLY A 18 2.07 0.79 0.27
N LEU A 19 1.72 1.75 1.12
CA LEU A 19 2.64 2.39 2.07
C LEU A 19 3.27 1.36 3.02
N LEU A 20 2.47 0.48 3.62
CA LEU A 20 2.98 -0.57 4.49
C LEU A 20 3.90 -1.54 3.74
N MET A 21 3.49 -1.97 2.54
CA MET A 21 4.30 -2.87 1.72
C MET A 21 5.65 -2.25 1.35
N VAL A 22 5.65 -1.00 0.89
CA VAL A 22 6.89 -0.28 0.54
C VAL A 22 7.76 -0.09 1.79
N PHE A 23 7.18 0.34 2.91
CA PHE A 23 7.92 0.55 4.15
C PHE A 23 8.61 -0.72 4.66
N VAL A 24 7.91 -1.86 4.62
CA VAL A 24 8.44 -3.14 5.10
C VAL A 24 9.46 -3.72 4.12
N LEU A 25 9.20 -3.70 2.81
CA LEU A 25 10.00 -4.40 1.80
C LEU A 25 11.18 -3.56 1.25
N GLU A 26 11.20 -2.23 1.46
CA GLU A 26 12.33 -1.38 1.09
C GLU A 26 13.28 -1.10 2.27
N ASN A 27 12.86 -1.37 3.51
CA ASN A 27 13.71 -1.15 4.67
C ASN A 27 14.62 -2.36 4.92
N PRO A 28 15.95 -2.24 4.76
CA PRO A 28 16.87 -3.38 4.86
C PRO A 28 16.87 -4.04 6.24
N ALA A 29 16.58 -3.28 7.32
CA ALA A 29 16.49 -3.85 8.66
C ALA A 29 15.26 -4.74 8.82
N LEU A 30 14.11 -4.34 8.25
CA LEU A 30 12.88 -5.12 8.30
C LEU A 30 12.92 -6.33 7.37
N VAL A 31 13.54 -6.17 6.20
CA VAL A 31 13.80 -7.28 5.26
C VAL A 31 14.63 -8.36 5.94
N LYS A 32 15.74 -7.99 6.59
CA LYS A 32 16.59 -8.94 7.32
C LYS A 32 15.82 -9.70 8.40
N ILE A 33 15.00 -9.00 9.19
CA ILE A 33 14.15 -9.63 10.23
C ILE A 33 13.14 -10.59 9.59
N GLY A 34 12.53 -10.21 8.47
CA GLY A 34 11.58 -11.03 7.72
C GLY A 34 12.21 -12.31 7.18
N GLU A 35 13.39 -12.21 6.58
CA GLU A 35 14.15 -13.37 6.08
C GLU A 35 14.53 -14.32 7.23
N GLU A 36 15.04 -13.79 8.35
CA GLU A 36 15.50 -14.61 9.49
C GLU A 36 14.34 -15.28 10.24
N ARG A 37 13.20 -14.61 10.41
CA ARG A 37 12.10 -15.10 11.26
C ARG A 37 10.96 -15.78 10.52
N MET A 38 10.73 -15.43 9.26
CA MET A 38 9.56 -15.88 8.51
C MET A 38 9.90 -16.71 7.25
N GLY A 39 11.15 -16.68 6.79
CA GLY A 39 11.64 -17.53 5.70
C GLY A 39 10.77 -17.47 4.44
N GLU A 40 10.16 -18.60 4.07
CA GLU A 40 9.35 -18.73 2.85
C GLU A 40 8.13 -17.78 2.82
N ALA A 41 7.50 -17.52 3.97
CA ALA A 41 6.37 -16.60 4.02
C ALA A 41 6.79 -15.17 3.63
N PHE A 42 7.98 -14.74 4.04
CA PHE A 42 8.53 -13.44 3.67
C PHE A 42 8.95 -13.40 2.20
N HIS A 43 9.53 -14.48 1.67
CA HIS A 43 9.82 -14.58 0.23
C HIS A 43 8.56 -14.49 -0.64
N ASN A 44 7.44 -15.07 -0.19
CA ASN A 44 6.17 -14.90 -0.88
C ASN A 44 5.67 -13.45 -0.82
N LEU A 45 5.81 -12.78 0.32
CA LEU A 45 5.49 -11.36 0.47
C LEU A 45 6.33 -10.46 -0.46
N MET A 46 7.62 -10.76 -0.61
CA MET A 46 8.54 -10.05 -1.51
C MET A 46 8.09 -10.06 -2.97
N LYS A 47 7.38 -11.11 -3.43
CA LYS A 47 6.81 -11.16 -4.79
C LYS A 47 5.76 -10.08 -5.02
N HIS A 48 5.12 -9.59 -3.96
CA HIS A 48 4.13 -8.51 -4.01
C HIS A 48 4.74 -7.10 -3.92
N LYS A 49 6.07 -6.96 -3.92
CA LYS A 49 6.77 -5.66 -3.85
C LYS A 49 6.30 -4.68 -4.92
N ASN A 50 6.23 -5.13 -6.18
CA ASN A 50 5.77 -4.29 -7.29
C ASN A 50 4.31 -3.86 -7.12
N LEU A 51 3.46 -4.77 -6.61
CA LEU A 51 2.07 -4.44 -6.31
C LEU A 51 1.99 -3.38 -5.19
N GLY A 52 2.83 -3.48 -4.16
CA GLY A 52 2.95 -2.47 -3.11
C GLY A 52 3.26 -1.07 -3.65
N TRP A 53 4.22 -0.95 -4.56
CA TRP A 53 4.53 0.31 -5.24
C TRP A 53 3.38 0.85 -6.10
N VAL A 54 2.71 -0.03 -6.85
CA VAL A 54 1.52 0.36 -7.63
C VAL A 54 0.42 0.88 -6.69
N CYS A 55 0.12 0.16 -5.62
CA CYS A 55 -0.87 0.58 -4.63
C CYS A 55 -0.49 1.91 -3.95
N PHE A 56 0.79 2.13 -3.66
CA PHE A 56 1.29 3.37 -3.07
C PHE A 56 1.08 4.57 -3.99
N PHE A 57 1.50 4.47 -5.26
CA PHE A 57 1.35 5.60 -6.18
C PHE A 57 -0.09 5.79 -6.67
N VAL A 58 -0.75 4.72 -7.12
CA VAL A 58 -2.12 4.81 -7.64
C VAL A 58 -3.10 5.19 -6.53
N GLY A 59 -3.01 4.54 -5.37
CA GLY A 59 -3.84 4.87 -4.22
C GLY A 59 -3.57 6.28 -3.71
N GLY A 60 -2.30 6.70 -3.65
CA GLY A 60 -1.91 8.02 -3.15
C GLY A 60 -2.36 9.16 -4.08
N LEU A 61 -2.13 9.02 -5.39
CA LEU A 61 -2.57 10.01 -6.38
C LEU A 61 -4.09 10.11 -6.44
N TRP A 62 -4.78 8.97 -6.40
CA TRP A 62 -6.25 8.95 -6.42
C TRP A 62 -6.83 9.51 -5.10
N ALA A 63 -6.30 9.13 -3.94
CA ALA A 63 -6.72 9.71 -2.66
C ALA A 63 -6.50 11.23 -2.64
N ALA A 64 -5.33 11.70 -3.10
CA ALA A 64 -5.05 13.14 -3.21
C ALA A 64 -6.04 13.85 -4.14
N GLN A 65 -6.37 13.25 -5.29
CA GLN A 65 -7.38 13.76 -6.22
C GLN A 65 -8.76 13.86 -5.56
N ASN A 66 -9.19 12.83 -4.82
CA ASN A 66 -10.47 12.83 -4.13
C ASN A 66 -10.55 13.92 -3.05
N VAL A 67 -9.47 14.10 -2.27
CA VAL A 67 -9.40 15.19 -1.28
C VAL A 67 -9.47 16.54 -1.97
N TRP A 68 -8.73 16.72 -3.07
CA TRP A 68 -8.74 17.97 -3.84
C TRP A 68 -10.13 18.32 -4.36
N TYR A 69 -10.82 17.40 -5.03
CA TYR A 69 -12.17 17.63 -5.54
C TYR A 69 -13.22 17.80 -4.45
N SER A 70 -13.04 17.20 -3.27
CA SER A 70 -13.93 17.42 -2.14
C SER A 70 -13.70 18.76 -1.42
N SER A 71 -12.58 19.44 -1.70
CA SER A 71 -12.23 20.74 -1.10
C SER A 71 -12.61 21.96 -1.95
N LEU A 72 -13.06 21.72 -3.18
CA LEU A 72 -13.60 22.70 -4.14
C LEU A 72 -15.13 22.75 -4.06
#